data_AF-A0A7W0A2H4-F1
#
_entry.id   AF-A0A7W0A2H4-F1
#
_cell.length_a   1.000
_cell.length_b   1.000
_cell.length_c   1.000
_cell.angle_alpha   90.00
_cell.angle_beta   90.00
_cell.angle_gamma   90.00
#
_symmetry.space_group_name_H-M   'P 1'
#
loop_
_entity.id
_entity.type
_entity.pdbx_description
1 polymer ?
#
loop_
_entity_poly.entity_id
_entity_poly.type
_entity_poly.pdbx_seq_one_letter_code
_entity_poly.pdbx_strand_id
1 'polypeptide(L)' 'MTAPDQPPAGLNTRCIHAGEALDPSTGAFGVPLYANTTYGFHSYEQVEAWEAGAP' A
#
# COMPACT_ATOMS: atom_id res chain seq x y z
N MET A 1 5.96 15.86 11.75
CA MET A 1 5.61 17.25 11.41
C MET A 1 4.65 17.19 10.24
N THR A 2 3.35 17.06 10.51
CA THR A 2 2.33 16.92 9.45
C THR A 2 2.14 18.31 8.85
N ALA A 3 2.50 18.49 7.58
CA ALA A 3 2.24 19.73 6.87
C ALA A 3 0.73 20.01 6.87
N PRO A 4 0.30 21.29 6.96
CA PRO A 4 -1.11 21.65 6.98
C PRO A 4 -1.81 21.14 5.74
N ASP A 5 -3.13 20.93 5.83
CA ASP A 5 -4.07 20.43 4.80
C ASP A 5 -3.81 21.08 3.43
N GLN A 6 -2.84 20.53 2.68
CA GLN A 6 -2.41 21.10 1.41
C GLN A 6 -3.48 20.76 0.39
N PRO A 7 -3.83 21.70 -0.51
CA PRO A 7 -4.67 21.35 -1.63
C PRO A 7 -4.03 20.17 -2.37
N PRO A 8 -4.84 19.20 -2.82
CA PRO A 8 -4.32 18.04 -3.52
C PRO A 8 -3.49 18.49 -4.72
N ALA A 9 -2.39 17.78 -4.99
CA ALA A 9 -1.51 18.10 -6.10
C ALA A 9 -2.28 18.15 -7.43
N GLY A 10 -1.73 18.90 -8.39
CA GLY A 10 -2.31 19.01 -9.74
C GLY A 10 -2.48 17.64 -10.42
N LEU A 11 -3.35 17.59 -11.45
CA LEU A 11 -3.68 16.33 -12.14
C LEU A 11 -2.43 15.59 -12.62
N ASN A 12 -1.49 16.29 -13.28
CA ASN A 12 -0.26 15.68 -13.81
C ASN A 12 0.57 15.01 -12.70
N THR A 13 0.72 15.67 -11.54
CA THR A 13 1.46 15.11 -10.41
C THR A 13 0.77 13.87 -9.85
N ARG A 14 -0.56 13.90 -9.74
CA ARG A 14 -1.33 12.74 -9.27
C ARG A 14 -1.33 11.58 -10.27
N CYS A 15 -1.34 11.86 -11.57
CA CYS A 15 -1.21 10.82 -12.59
C CYS A 15 0.12 10.05 -12.47
N ILE A 16 1.18 10.72 -11.98
CA ILE A 16 2.49 10.10 -11.81
C ILE A 16 2.60 9.40 -10.44
N HIS A 17 2.05 9.97 -9.37
CA HIS A 17 2.38 9.53 -8.00
C HIS A 17 1.22 8.97 -7.17
N ALA A 18 -0.03 9.09 -7.62
CA ALA A 18 -1.16 8.64 -6.81
C ALA A 18 -1.15 7.13 -6.62
N GLY A 19 -1.18 6.68 -5.36
CA GLY A 19 -1.13 5.25 -5.01
C GLY A 19 0.27 4.65 -5.06
N GLU A 20 1.28 5.39 -5.51
CA GLU A 20 2.68 4.96 -5.50
C GLU A 20 3.41 5.47 -4.25
N ALA A 21 4.24 4.61 -3.70
CA ALA A 21 5.24 4.94 -2.68
C ALA A 21 6.44 4.01 -2.87
N LEU A 22 7.59 4.41 -2.33
CA LEU A 22 8.74 3.50 -2.25
C LEU A 22 8.32 2.22 -1.52
N ASP A 23 8.71 1.07 -2.04
CA ASP A 23 8.49 -0.19 -1.32
C ASP A 23 9.15 -0.10 0.06
N PRO A 24 8.41 -0.22 1.18
CA PRO A 24 8.97 -0.02 2.51
C PRO A 24 9.98 -1.09 2.90
N SER A 25 9.95 -2.26 2.25
CA SER A 25 10.84 -3.38 2.60
C SER A 25 12.23 -3.25 1.96
N THR A 26 12.35 -2.65 0.77
CA THR A 26 13.59 -2.57 -0.01
C THR A 26 13.98 -1.16 -0.45
N GLY A 27 13.07 -0.19 -0.40
CA GLY A 27 13.24 1.14 -0.97
C GLY A 27 13.13 1.20 -2.49
N ALA A 28 12.64 0.14 -3.14
CA ALA A 28 12.43 0.13 -4.58
C ALA A 28 11.49 1.26 -5.02
N PHE A 29 11.90 1.99 -6.07
CA PHE A 29 11.12 3.12 -6.60
C PHE A 29 9.95 2.65 -7.47
N GLY A 30 10.17 1.63 -8.30
CA GLY A 30 9.10 1.00 -9.07
C GLY A 30 8.29 0.05 -8.19
N VAL A 31 6.96 0.06 -8.34
CA VAL A 31 6.07 -0.86 -7.64
C VAL A 31 6.45 -2.31 -8.00
N PRO A 32 6.72 -3.19 -7.01
CA PRO A 32 7.05 -4.57 -7.29
C PRO A 32 5.94 -5.32 -8.02
N LEU A 33 6.30 -6.19 -8.96
CA LEU A 33 5.36 -7.09 -9.62
C LEU A 33 5.14 -8.34 -8.76
N TYR A 34 4.09 -8.34 -7.94
CA TYR A 34 3.64 -9.49 -7.16
C TYR A 34 2.89 -10.51 -8.04
N ALA A 35 3.60 -11.16 -8.97
CA ALA A 35 3.07 -12.22 -9.82
C ALA A 35 3.01 -13.58 -9.09
N ASN A 36 2.39 -13.61 -7.92
CA ASN A 36 2.16 -14.81 -7.14
C ASN A 36 0.72 -15.32 -7.31
N THR A 37 0.44 -16.52 -6.81
CA THR A 37 -0.90 -17.12 -6.84
C THR A 37 -1.53 -17.22 -5.45
N THR A 38 -0.78 -16.90 -4.39
CA THR A 38 -1.23 -17.00 -3.00
C THR A 38 -0.50 -16.01 -2.10
N TYR A 39 -1.13 -15.66 -0.98
CA TYR A 39 -0.57 -14.85 0.11
C TYR A 39 -0.63 -15.65 1.42
N GLY A 40 0.38 -15.46 2.28
CA GLY A 40 0.46 -16.14 3.57
C GLY A 40 -0.08 -15.29 4.70
N PHE A 41 -0.73 -15.93 5.67
CA PHE A 41 -1.01 -15.35 6.98
C PHE A 41 0.16 -15.63 7.93
N HIS A 42 0.48 -14.68 8.79
CA HIS A 42 1.55 -14.82 9.77
C HIS A 42 1.14 -15.58 11.03
N SER A 43 -0.17 -15.62 11.33
CA SER A 43 -0.72 -16.34 12.46
C SER A 43 -2.15 -16.80 12.20
N TYR A 44 -2.66 -17.68 13.06
CA TYR A 44 -4.04 -18.17 12.95
C TYR A 44 -5.06 -17.09 13.34
N GLU A 45 -4.72 -16.24 14.31
CA GLU A 45 -5.55 -15.10 14.71
C GLU A 45 -5.80 -14.14 13.54
N GLN A 46 -4.82 -13.98 12.64
CA GLN A 46 -4.99 -13.19 11.42
C GLN A 46 -5.99 -13.82 10.45
N VAL A 47 -6.04 -15.16 10.37
CA VAL A 47 -7.03 -15.89 9.58
C VAL A 47 -8.42 -15.64 10.13
N GLU A 48 -8.61 -15.84 11.43
CA GLU A 48 -9.91 -15.61 12.10
C GLU A 48 -10.41 -14.17 11.89
N ALA A 49 -9.52 -13.18 11.98
CA ALA A 49 -9.88 -11.79 11.72
C ALA A 49 -10.32 -11.54 10.28
N TRP A 50 -9.62 -12.12 9.30
CA TRP A 50 -9.99 -12.02 7.88
C TRP A 50 -11.34 -12.69 7.60
N GLU A 51 -11.59 -13.88 8.16
CA GLU A 51 -12.86 -14.59 8.03
C GLU A 51 -14.03 -13.86 8.70
N ALA A 52 -13.76 -13.15 9.80
CA ALA A 52 -14.74 -12.28 10.47
C ALA A 52 -15.05 -10.98 9.70
N GLY A 53 -14.35 -10.72 8.58
CA GLY A 53 -14.53 -9.53 7.76
C GLY A 53 -13.92 -8.26 8.37
N ALA A 54 -12.85 -8.41 9.16
CA ALA A 54 -12.04 -7.26 9.56
C ALA A 54 -11.56 -6.49 8.30
N PRO A 55 -11.57 -5.14 8.33
CA PRO A 55 -11.15 -4.32 7.20
C PRO A 55 -9.70 -4.54 6.80
#